data_AF-A0A2J0YSL5-F1
#
_entry.id   AF-A0A2J0YSL5-F1
#
_cell.length_a   1.000
_cell.length_b   1.000
_cell.length_c   1.000
_cell.angle_alpha   90.00
_cell.angle_beta   90.00
_cell.angle_gamma   90.00
#
_symmetry.space_group_name_H-M   'P 1'
#
loop_
_entity.id
_entity.type
_entity.pdbx_description
1 polymer ?
#
loop_
_entity_poly.entity_id
_entity_poly.type
_entity_poly.pdbx_seq_one_letter_code
_entity_poly.pdbx_strand_id
1 'polypeptide(L)'
;DYIYPRTCNKIAKPAIAHMGAKVVGEEYAPLGHTEFSSIINKIKAAKPECIYSTVVGGSNVAFYKQLRAAGLDGTRVVLLSTVVSENEIEGIGKDNAAGYYACMGYFQSLKNPANEKFVKA
;
A
#
# COMPACT_ATOMS: atom_id res chain seq x y z
N ASP A 1 -13.20 9.28 12.55
CA ASP A 1 -12.53 7.97 12.41
C ASP A 1 -12.86 7.43 11.02
N TYR A 2 -11.86 7.13 10.19
CA TYR A 2 -12.07 6.79 8.77
C TYR A 2 -12.32 5.29 8.65
N ILE A 3 -13.52 4.90 8.20
CA ILE A 3 -14.00 3.51 8.31
C ILE A 3 -13.39 2.56 7.28
N TYR A 4 -12.98 3.06 6.12
CA TYR A 4 -12.55 2.24 4.99
C TYR A 4 -11.40 1.26 5.34
N PRO A 5 -10.26 1.69 5.94
CA PRO A 5 -9.16 0.79 6.30
C PRO A 5 -9.58 -0.30 7.29
N ARG A 6 -10.46 0.06 8.24
CA ARG A 6 -10.97 -0.89 9.25
C ARG A 6 -11.80 -2.00 8.59
N THR A 7 -12.68 -1.64 7.66
CA THR A 7 -13.49 -2.59 6.92
C THR A 7 -12.62 -3.47 6.02
N CYS A 8 -11.70 -2.88 5.26
CA CYS A 8 -10.76 -3.62 4.41
C CYS A 8 -9.94 -4.63 5.21
N ASN A 9 -9.35 -4.21 6.34
CA ASN A 9 -8.54 -5.08 7.20
C ASN A 9 -9.38 -6.19 7.84
N LYS A 10 -10.62 -5.89 8.25
CA LYS A 10 -11.56 -6.89 8.77
C LYS A 10 -11.87 -7.98 7.73
N ILE A 11 -12.04 -7.61 6.45
CA ILE A 11 -12.30 -8.55 5.36
C ILE A 11 -11.04 -9.32 4.95
N ALA A 12 -9.86 -8.68 4.96
CA ALA A 12 -8.61 -9.31 4.58
C ALA A 12 -8.14 -10.40 5.56
N LYS A 13 -8.37 -10.22 6.87
CA LYS A 13 -7.92 -11.15 7.92
C LYS A 13 -8.37 -12.61 7.70
N PRO A 14 -9.67 -12.91 7.46
CA PRO A 14 -10.08 -14.27 7.12
C PRO A 14 -9.39 -14.85 5.88
N ALA A 15 -9.18 -14.04 4.84
CA ALA A 15 -8.50 -14.48 3.62
C ALA A 15 -7.02 -14.82 3.89
N ILE A 16 -6.33 -13.97 4.67
CA ILE A 16 -4.95 -14.21 5.12
C ILE A 16 -4.87 -15.53 5.92
N ALA A 17 -5.80 -15.74 6.84
CA ALA A 17 -5.84 -16.98 7.63
C ALA A 17 -6.14 -18.22 6.78
N HIS A 18 -7.03 -18.11 5.78
CA HIS A 18 -7.35 -19.20 4.85
C HIS A 18 -6.15 -19.61 3.99
N MET A 19 -5.26 -18.67 3.69
CA MET A 19 -3.98 -18.94 3.02
C MET A 19 -2.91 -19.53 3.95
N GLY A 20 -3.23 -19.80 5.22
CA GLY A 20 -2.27 -20.30 6.21
C GLY A 20 -1.30 -19.25 6.75
N ALA A 21 -1.51 -17.97 6.45
CA ALA A 21 -0.68 -16.87 6.92
C ALA A 21 -1.20 -16.29 8.24
N LYS A 22 -0.33 -15.57 8.96
CA LYS A 22 -0.65 -14.94 10.25
C LYS A 22 -0.45 -13.43 10.19
N VAL A 23 -1.39 -12.69 10.78
CA VAL A 23 -1.21 -11.26 11.03
C VAL A 23 -0.27 -11.07 12.22
N VAL A 24 0.89 -10.46 11.98
CA VAL A 24 1.93 -10.22 12.99
C VAL A 24 1.89 -8.81 13.59
N GLY A 25 1.08 -7.91 13.00
CA GLY A 25 0.87 -6.55 13.47
C GLY A 25 -0.23 -5.86 12.69
N GLU A 26 -0.85 -4.85 13.31
CA GLU A 26 -1.90 -4.05 12.70
C GLU A 26 -1.88 -2.67 13.32
N GLU A 27 -1.68 -1.65 12.49
CA GLU A 27 -1.52 -0.27 12.91
C GLU A 27 -2.46 0.63 12.11
N TYR A 28 -2.89 1.71 12.74
CA TYR A 28 -3.78 2.70 12.13
C TYR A 28 -3.21 4.10 12.34
N ALA A 29 -3.28 4.90 11.29
CA ALA A 29 -2.97 6.32 11.34
C ALA A 29 -4.24 7.13 10.98
N PRO A 30 -4.50 8.27 11.64
CA PRO A 30 -5.57 9.18 11.23
C PRO A 30 -5.38 9.66 9.79
N LEU A 31 -6.48 10.03 9.12
CA LEU A 31 -6.41 10.67 7.81
C LEU A 31 -5.61 11.98 7.91
N GLY A 32 -4.69 12.21 6.97
CA GLY A 32 -3.82 13.39 6.98
C GLY A 32 -2.59 13.24 7.88
N HIS A 33 -2.41 12.11 8.57
CA HIS A 33 -1.20 11.83 9.32
C HIS A 33 0.01 11.67 8.40
N THR A 34 1.16 12.22 8.79
CA THR A 34 2.39 12.21 7.99
C THR A 34 3.60 11.62 8.71
N GLU A 35 3.50 11.29 10.00
CA GLU A 35 4.65 10.87 10.83
C GLU A 35 4.67 9.36 11.11
N PHE A 36 5.15 8.57 10.15
CA PHE A 36 5.05 7.10 10.21
C PHE A 36 6.21 6.40 10.93
N SER A 37 7.20 7.12 11.45
CA SER A 37 8.39 6.56 12.12
C SER A 37 8.07 5.50 13.18
N SER A 38 7.06 5.74 14.02
CA SER A 38 6.65 4.78 15.06
C SER A 38 6.08 3.49 14.46
N ILE A 39 5.18 3.61 13.48
CA ILE A 39 4.57 2.47 12.77
C ILE A 39 5.66 1.68 12.02
N ILE A 40 6.58 2.37 11.34
CA ILE A 40 7.70 1.77 10.61
C ILE A 40 8.62 1.01 11.56
N ASN A 41 8.91 1.53 12.75
CA ASN A 41 9.70 0.81 13.75
C ASN A 41 9.01 -0.47 14.22
N LYS A 42 7.68 -0.44 14.39
CA LYS A 42 6.91 -1.65 14.69
C LYS A 42 6.95 -2.66 13.55
N ILE A 43 6.85 -2.22 12.29
CA ILE A 43 7.04 -3.07 11.10
C ILE A 43 8.42 -3.74 11.14
N LYS A 44 9.50 -2.97 11.36
CA LYS A 44 10.87 -3.50 11.47
C LYS A 44 11.02 -4.53 12.60
N ALA A 45 10.41 -4.27 13.75
CA ALA A 45 10.46 -5.17 14.90
C ALA A 45 9.71 -6.48 14.64
N ALA A 46 8.54 -6.40 13.98
CA ALA A 46 7.72 -7.55 13.63
C ALA A 46 8.30 -8.41 12.50
N LYS A 47 9.18 -7.83 11.65
CA LYS A 47 9.82 -8.49 10.49
C LYS A 47 8.81 -9.25 9.61
N PRO A 48 7.73 -8.60 9.14
CA PRO A 48 6.73 -9.27 8.31
C PRO A 48 7.32 -9.65 6.95
N GLU A 49 6.86 -10.76 6.39
CA GLU A 49 7.17 -11.14 5.00
C GLU A 49 6.42 -10.26 3.99
N CYS A 50 5.24 -9.75 4.37
CA CYS A 50 4.41 -8.89 3.54
C CYS A 50 3.71 -7.81 4.36
N ILE A 51 3.56 -6.62 3.78
CA ILE A 51 2.77 -5.50 4.30
C ILE A 51 1.52 -5.36 3.44
N TYR A 52 0.34 -5.50 4.06
CA TYR A 52 -0.93 -5.13 3.46
C TYR A 52 -1.28 -3.68 3.83
N SER A 53 -1.23 -2.77 2.85
CA SER A 53 -1.39 -1.32 3.08
C SER A 53 -2.75 -0.80 2.61
N THR A 54 -3.47 -0.21 3.55
CA THR A 54 -4.73 0.52 3.34
C THR A 54 -4.61 1.99 3.74
N VAL A 55 -3.40 2.57 3.67
CA VAL A 55 -3.16 4.00 3.95
C VAL A 55 -3.59 4.83 2.74
N VAL A 56 -4.53 5.75 2.93
CA VAL A 56 -5.16 6.50 1.83
C VAL A 56 -4.70 7.95 1.76
N GLY A 57 -4.96 8.59 0.61
CA GLY A 57 -4.79 10.03 0.41
C GLY A 57 -3.34 10.51 0.59
N GLY A 58 -3.15 11.77 0.98
CA GLY A 58 -1.81 12.36 1.16
C GLY A 58 -0.93 11.64 2.19
N SER A 59 -1.54 10.97 3.17
CA SER A 59 -0.82 10.11 4.14
C SER A 59 -0.03 8.99 3.47
N ASN A 60 -0.54 8.48 2.35
CA ASN A 60 0.11 7.42 1.59
C ASN A 60 1.45 7.87 1.00
N VAL A 61 1.54 9.13 0.54
CA VAL A 61 2.77 9.73 0.03
C VAL A 61 3.86 9.76 1.10
N ALA A 62 3.52 10.23 2.31
CA ALA A 62 4.46 10.28 3.43
C ALA A 62 4.92 8.88 3.86
N PHE A 63 3.98 7.93 3.91
CA PHE A 63 4.27 6.55 4.30
C PHE A 63 5.29 5.89 3.36
N TYR A 64 5.11 5.96 2.04
CA TYR A 64 6.02 5.34 1.06
C TYR A 64 7.41 5.97 1.09
N LYS A 65 7.50 7.31 1.15
CA LYS A 65 8.78 8.01 1.26
C LYS A 65 9.55 7.59 2.52
N GLN A 66 8.84 7.46 3.65
CA GLN A 66 9.46 7.06 4.90
C GLN A 66 9.83 5.57 4.93
N LEU A 67 9.06 4.68 4.30
CA LEU A 67 9.44 3.28 4.12
C LEU A 67 10.78 3.16 3.38
N ARG A 68 10.90 3.84 2.22
CA ARG A 68 12.16 3.85 1.45
C ARG A 68 13.31 4.44 2.26
N ALA A 69 13.11 5.60 2.90
CA ALA A 69 14.13 6.21 3.77
C ALA A 69 14.55 5.30 4.93
N ALA A 70 13.65 4.46 5.41
CA ALA A 70 13.91 3.47 6.45
C ALA A 70 14.56 2.17 5.93
N GLY A 71 14.85 2.06 4.63
CA GLY A 71 15.47 0.89 4.01
C GLY A 71 14.50 -0.27 3.77
N LEU A 72 13.20 -0.01 3.69
CA LEU A 72 12.15 -1.00 3.43
C LEU A 72 11.57 -0.86 2.03
N ASP A 73 12.38 -0.59 1.01
CA ASP A 73 11.91 -0.48 -0.38
C ASP A 73 11.39 -1.82 -0.95
N GLY A 74 10.84 -1.79 -2.17
CA GLY A 74 10.25 -2.96 -2.82
C GLY A 74 11.22 -4.11 -3.14
N THR A 75 12.53 -3.93 -2.94
CA THR A 75 13.52 -5.03 -3.02
C THR A 75 13.72 -5.75 -1.68
N ARG A 76 13.25 -5.15 -0.58
CA ARG A 76 13.46 -5.61 0.79
C ARG A 76 12.20 -6.18 1.44
N VAL A 77 11.03 -5.67 1.10
CA VAL A 77 9.75 -6.12 1.65
C VAL A 77 8.69 -6.15 0.56
N VAL A 78 7.85 -7.19 0.58
CA VAL A 78 6.66 -7.22 -0.24
C VAL A 78 5.63 -6.29 0.38
N LEU A 79 5.13 -5.33 -0.37
CA LEU A 79 4.01 -4.49 0.03
C LEU A 79 2.93 -4.59 -1.04
N LEU A 80 1.70 -4.89 -0.60
CA LEU A 80 0.51 -4.86 -1.44
C LEU A 80 -0.41 -3.74 -0.95
N SER A 81 -0.79 -2.83 -1.86
CA SER A 81 -1.77 -1.80 -1.59
C SER A 81 -3.06 -1.99 -2.40
N THR A 82 -4.21 -1.76 -1.77
CA THR A 82 -5.53 -1.75 -2.43
C THR A 82 -6.07 -0.33 -2.65
N VAL A 83 -5.19 0.67 -2.55
CA VAL A 83 -5.55 2.10 -2.56
C VAL A 83 -4.59 2.96 -3.39
N VAL A 84 -3.64 2.34 -4.09
CA VAL A 84 -2.66 3.03 -4.94
C VAL A 84 -3.00 2.79 -6.40
N SER A 85 -3.36 3.87 -7.08
CA SER A 85 -3.45 3.97 -8.54
C SER A 85 -2.33 4.84 -9.11
N GLU A 86 -2.31 5.04 -10.43
CA GLU A 86 -1.37 5.94 -11.11
C GLU A 86 -1.41 7.37 -10.54
N ASN A 87 -2.56 7.84 -10.06
CA ASN A 87 -2.72 9.15 -9.44
C ASN A 87 -1.91 9.28 -8.14
N GLU A 88 -1.94 8.26 -7.28
CA GLU A 88 -1.14 8.27 -6.04
C GLU A 88 0.35 8.15 -6.34
N ILE A 89 0.73 7.41 -7.40
CA ILE A 89 2.13 7.24 -7.81
C ILE A 89 2.78 8.57 -8.16
N GLU A 90 2.05 9.54 -8.72
CA GLU A 90 2.58 10.87 -8.99
C GLU A 90 3.05 11.58 -7.71
N GLY A 91 2.23 11.57 -6.66
CA GLY A 91 2.58 12.16 -5.37
C GLY A 91 3.66 11.37 -4.61
N ILE A 92 3.58 10.03 -4.66
CA ILE A 92 4.55 9.12 -4.02
C ILE A 92 5.93 9.29 -4.66
N GLY A 93 5.99 9.44 -5.98
CA GLY A 93 7.22 9.40 -6.78
C GLY A 93 7.61 7.96 -7.11
N LYS A 94 7.88 7.70 -8.39
CA LYS A 94 8.07 6.35 -8.95
C LYS A 94 9.08 5.50 -8.18
N ASP A 95 10.21 6.09 -7.78
CA ASP A 95 11.25 5.37 -7.03
C ASP A 95 10.75 4.91 -5.66
N ASN A 96 9.91 5.69 -4.99
CA ASN A 96 9.37 5.31 -3.68
C ASN A 96 8.35 4.16 -3.76
N ALA A 97 7.77 3.90 -4.94
CA ALA A 97 6.80 2.83 -5.15
C ALA A 97 7.36 1.61 -5.90
N ALA A 98 8.55 1.72 -6.50
CA ALA A 98 9.14 0.67 -7.32
C ALA A 98 9.32 -0.64 -6.53
N GLY A 99 8.84 -1.75 -7.11
CA GLY A 99 8.90 -3.09 -6.53
C GLY A 99 7.72 -3.45 -5.62
N TYR A 100 6.87 -2.50 -5.25
CA TYR A 100 5.63 -2.80 -4.54
C TYR A 100 4.48 -3.18 -5.50
N TYR A 101 3.47 -3.84 -4.94
CA TYR A 101 2.29 -4.32 -5.64
C TYR A 101 1.08 -3.43 -5.35
N ALA A 102 0.23 -3.26 -6.37
CA ALA A 102 -1.05 -2.58 -6.26
C ALA A 102 -2.17 -3.47 -6.81
N CYS A 103 -3.34 -3.43 -6.18
CA CYS A 103 -4.55 -4.08 -6.65
C CYS A 103 -5.66 -3.03 -6.75
N MET A 104 -6.03 -2.68 -7.98
CA MET A 104 -7.06 -1.70 -8.30
C MET A 104 -7.97 -2.26 -9.39
N GLY A 105 -9.19 -1.70 -9.52
CA GLY A 105 -10.15 -2.14 -10.53
C GLY A 105 -9.72 -1.88 -11.98
N TYR A 106 -8.72 -1.01 -12.18
CA TYR A 106 -8.21 -0.62 -13.49
C TYR A 106 -6.78 -0.08 -13.36
N PHE A 107 -5.98 -0.29 -14.41
CA PHE A 107 -4.70 0.36 -14.63
C PHE A 107 -4.59 0.81 -16.09
N GLN A 108 -4.10 2.01 -16.33
CA GLN A 108 -3.91 2.56 -17.67
C GLN A 108 -2.86 1.79 -18.49
N SER A 109 -2.07 0.94 -17.83
CA SER A 109 -1.05 0.08 -18.46
C SER A 109 -1.59 -1.21 -19.08
N LEU A 110 -2.91 -1.48 -18.96
CA LEU A 110 -3.53 -2.67 -19.54
C LEU A 110 -3.31 -2.75 -21.06
N LYS A 111 -2.84 -3.89 -21.54
CA LYS A 111 -2.53 -4.11 -22.97
C LYS A 111 -3.72 -4.72 -23.70
N ASN A 112 -4.69 -3.88 -24.06
CA ASN A 112 -5.82 -4.30 -24.89
C ASN A 112 -6.42 -3.13 -25.70
N PRO A 113 -7.15 -3.39 -26.81
CA PRO A 113 -7.69 -2.35 -27.68
C PRO A 113 -8.67 -1.38 -27.00
N ALA A 114 -9.46 -1.87 -26.04
CA ALA A 114 -10.41 -1.02 -25.32
C ALA A 114 -9.68 0.01 -24.46
N ASN A 115 -8.61 -0.41 -23.77
CA ASN A 115 -7.77 0.47 -22.97
C ASN A 115 -7.03 1.50 -23.82
N GLU A 116 -6.44 1.08 -24.94
CA GLU A 116 -5.75 2.01 -25.85
C GLU A 116 -6.66 3.12 -26.39
N LYS A 117 -7.93 2.80 -26.64
CA LYS A 117 -8.94 3.77 -27.04
C LYS A 117 -9.30 4.71 -25.89
N PHE A 118 -9.49 4.17 -24.69
CA PHE A 118 -9.85 4.96 -23.50
C PHE A 118 -8.75 5.95 -23.09
N VAL A 119 -7.48 5.53 -23.08
CA VAL A 119 -6.34 6.39 -22.69
C VAL A 119 -6.08 7.55 -23.66
N LYS A 120 -6.48 7.40 -24.93
CA LYS A 120 -6.29 8.45 -25.96
C LYS A 120 -7.43 9.48 -26.01
N ALA A 121 -8.58 9.18 -25.42
CA ALA A 121 -9.78 10.01 -25.46
C ALA A 121 -9.64 11.22 -24.52
#